data_AF-A0A1B6NVG7-F1
#
_entry.id   AF-A0A1B6NVG7-F1
#
_cell.length_a   1.000
_cell.length_b   1.000
_cell.length_c   1.000
_cell.angle_alpha   90.00
_cell.angle_beta   90.00
_cell.angle_gamma   90.00
#
_symmetry.space_group_name_H-M   'P 1'
#
loop_
_entity.id
_entity.type
_entity.pdbx_description
1 polymer ?
#
loop_
_entity_poly.entity_id
_entity_poly.type
_entity_poly.pdbx_seq_one_letter_code
_entity_poly.pdbx_strand_id
1 'polypeptide(L)'
;MGNATIRFLFASPRYCFAKIRNSVSLYQQVEGVFIVPVNTLMQRLAPTDYLAKYLLMLNKGDTLDRDQFRRNLEQAGYLHVSQVMSHSEFSVRGSIIDLFPMGSDQPFRIDLFDDEIDSIRYFDTETQRSGEAVNKIRLLPAREFPTDKEAITLFRQQFLEKFDANNASESVFSQVSKGTMPSGVEYYLPYFSNKPRRCSITFTQKACCYFTAMCKTPASSSGPTSRTLRTVSL
;
A
#
# COMPACT_ATOMS: atom_id res chain seq x y z
N MET A 1 -11.18 -27.74 -11.20
CA MET A 1 -11.43 -26.38 -11.72
C MET A 1 -11.15 -25.42 -10.60
N GLY A 2 -9.96 -24.80 -10.58
CA GLY A 2 -9.56 -23.88 -9.52
C GLY A 2 -10.29 -22.55 -9.65
N ASN A 3 -10.79 -22.01 -8.54
CA ASN A 3 -11.46 -20.71 -8.50
C ASN A 3 -10.46 -19.60 -8.85
N ALA A 4 -10.38 -19.23 -10.14
CA ALA A 4 -9.62 -18.07 -10.57
C ALA A 4 -10.23 -16.81 -9.94
N THR A 5 -9.54 -16.23 -8.97
CA THR A 5 -9.99 -14.99 -8.32
C THR A 5 -9.72 -13.83 -9.26
N ILE A 6 -10.79 -13.21 -9.78
CA ILE A 6 -10.69 -11.99 -10.58
C ILE A 6 -10.49 -10.82 -9.63
N ARG A 7 -9.37 -10.11 -9.77
CA ARG A 7 -9.06 -8.90 -8.99
C ARG A 7 -9.11 -7.68 -9.90
N PHE A 8 -9.96 -6.72 -9.55
CA PHE A 8 -10.05 -5.45 -10.25
C PHE A 8 -9.15 -4.41 -9.59
N LEU A 9 -8.41 -3.66 -10.40
CA LEU A 9 -7.63 -2.51 -9.95
C LEU A 9 -8.37 -1.23 -10.36
N PHE A 10 -9.20 -0.70 -9.45
CA PHE A 10 -9.92 0.56 -9.69
C PHE A 10 -9.21 1.74 -9.01
N ALA A 11 -9.21 2.90 -9.67
CA ALA A 11 -8.60 4.14 -9.18
C ALA A 11 -9.65 5.02 -8.46
N SER A 12 -9.56 5.11 -7.12
CA SER A 12 -10.38 5.94 -6.24
C SER A 12 -9.59 6.26 -4.97
N PRO A 13 -9.79 7.40 -4.26
CA PRO A 13 -9.04 7.82 -3.05
C PRO A 13 -8.87 6.78 -1.92
N ARG A 14 -9.66 5.69 -1.93
CA ARG A 14 -9.36 4.43 -1.20
C ARG A 14 -8.13 3.67 -1.79
N TYR A 15 -7.20 4.40 -2.44
CA TYR A 15 -6.28 3.91 -3.47
C TYR A 15 -5.08 3.15 -2.90
N CYS A 16 -4.42 3.72 -1.89
CA CYS A 16 -3.19 3.18 -1.33
C CYS A 16 -3.39 1.76 -0.78
N PHE A 17 -4.54 1.50 -0.16
CA PHE A 17 -4.90 0.18 0.35
C PHE A 17 -4.93 -0.88 -0.76
N ALA A 18 -5.75 -0.67 -1.79
CA ALA A 18 -5.92 -1.64 -2.88
C ALA A 18 -4.64 -1.75 -3.72
N LYS A 19 -3.92 -0.65 -3.92
CA LYS A 19 -2.71 -0.61 -4.73
C LYS A 19 -1.53 -1.30 -4.03
N ILE A 20 -1.30 -1.08 -2.74
CA ILE A 20 -0.26 -1.78 -1.97
C ILE A 20 -0.60 -3.28 -1.83
N ARG A 21 -1.86 -3.63 -1.53
CA ARG A 21 -2.28 -5.04 -1.45
C ARG A 21 -2.08 -5.77 -2.77
N ASN A 22 -2.47 -5.15 -3.89
CA ASN A 22 -2.33 -5.76 -5.20
C ASN A 22 -0.88 -5.77 -5.69
N SER A 23 -0.05 -4.76 -5.38
CA SER A 23 1.37 -4.78 -5.72
C SER A 23 2.11 -5.93 -5.01
N VAL A 24 1.77 -6.21 -3.76
CA VAL A 24 2.29 -7.38 -3.02
C VAL A 24 1.77 -8.70 -3.61
N SER A 25 0.49 -8.78 -3.99
CA SER A 25 -0.06 -9.98 -4.64
C SER A 25 0.61 -10.27 -5.99
N LEU A 26 0.91 -9.22 -6.77
CA LEU A 26 1.66 -9.33 -8.03
C LEU A 26 3.09 -9.80 -7.76
N TYR A 27 3.72 -9.31 -6.71
CA TYR A 27 5.06 -9.74 -6.31
C TYR A 27 5.10 -11.22 -5.86
N GLN A 28 4.09 -11.67 -5.12
CA GLN A 28 3.98 -13.04 -4.62
C GLN A 28 3.51 -14.05 -5.69
N GLN A 29 3.33 -13.62 -6.95
CA GLN A 29 2.94 -14.48 -8.07
C GLN A 29 1.66 -15.30 -7.80
N VAL A 30 0.68 -14.67 -7.16
CA VAL A 30 -0.60 -15.33 -6.93
C VAL A 30 -1.29 -15.56 -8.28
N GLU A 31 -1.69 -16.79 -8.56
CA GLU A 31 -2.47 -17.13 -9.75
C GLU A 31 -3.81 -16.36 -9.73
N GLY A 32 -4.07 -15.57 -10.76
CA GLY A 32 -5.28 -14.75 -10.83
C GLY A 32 -5.35 -13.90 -12.08
N VAL A 33 -6.53 -13.36 -12.33
CA VAL A 33 -6.76 -12.42 -13.43
C VAL A 33 -6.81 -11.02 -12.86
N PHE A 34 -5.88 -10.17 -13.30
CA PHE A 34 -5.83 -8.75 -12.91
C PHE A 34 -6.40 -7.89 -14.04
N ILE A 35 -7.47 -7.17 -13.74
CA ILE A 35 -8.05 -6.20 -14.68
C ILE A 35 -7.56 -4.82 -14.26
N VAL A 36 -6.68 -4.24 -15.08
CA VAL A 36 -6.03 -2.95 -14.81
C VAL A 36 -6.33 -1.97 -15.94
N PRO A 37 -6.91 -0.79 -15.66
CA PRO A 37 -7.08 0.24 -16.67
C PRO A 37 -5.73 0.85 -17.05
N VAL A 38 -5.60 1.28 -18.31
CA VAL A 38 -4.34 1.81 -18.87
C VAL A 38 -3.77 2.97 -18.05
N ASN A 39 -4.62 3.83 -17.51
CA ASN A 39 -4.19 4.94 -16.64
C ASN A 39 -3.44 4.45 -15.39
N THR A 40 -3.89 3.35 -14.78
CA THR A 40 -3.26 2.77 -13.58
C THR A 40 -1.99 2.01 -13.96
N LEU A 41 -1.96 1.37 -15.12
CA LEU A 41 -0.75 0.74 -15.65
C LEU A 41 0.37 1.76 -15.93
N MET A 42 0.03 2.99 -16.30
CA MET A 42 1.01 4.05 -16.52
C MET A 42 1.56 4.67 -15.24
N GLN A 43 0.89 4.46 -14.09
CA GLN A 43 1.34 5.01 -12.82
C GLN A 43 2.63 4.33 -12.34
N ARG A 44 3.38 5.04 -11.51
CA ARG A 44 4.55 4.48 -10.81
C ARG A 44 4.08 3.76 -9.54
N LEU A 45 4.76 2.68 -9.20
CA LEU A 45 4.53 1.90 -7.99
C LEU A 45 5.68 2.10 -7.01
N ALA A 46 5.40 1.80 -5.75
CA ALA A 46 6.41 1.65 -4.72
C ALA A 46 7.52 0.67 -5.19
N PRO A 47 8.81 0.98 -4.98
CA PRO A 47 9.88 0.01 -5.19
C PRO A 47 9.64 -1.27 -4.38
N THR A 48 9.94 -2.43 -4.94
CA THR A 48 9.82 -3.73 -4.24
C THR A 48 10.67 -3.78 -2.99
N ASP A 49 11.86 -3.19 -3.05
CA ASP A 49 12.83 -3.16 -1.95
C ASP A 49 12.27 -2.36 -0.76
N TYR A 50 11.48 -1.32 -1.05
CA TYR A 50 10.78 -0.55 -0.02
C TYR A 50 9.69 -1.39 0.65
N LEU A 51 8.83 -2.07 -0.13
CA LEU A 51 7.80 -2.94 0.42
C LEU A 51 8.41 -4.08 1.26
N ALA A 52 9.51 -4.67 0.82
CA ALA A 52 10.22 -5.71 1.56
C ALA A 52 10.86 -5.20 2.85
N LYS A 53 11.47 -4.00 2.83
CA LYS A 53 12.10 -3.37 4.01
C LYS A 53 11.11 -3.11 5.14
N TYR A 54 9.90 -2.66 4.81
CA TYR A 54 8.87 -2.29 5.80
C TYR A 54 7.76 -3.33 5.96
N LEU A 55 7.96 -4.54 5.43
CA LEU A 55 7.08 -5.67 5.69
C LEU A 55 7.36 -6.20 7.11
N LEU A 56 6.39 -6.06 8.01
CA LEU A 56 6.48 -6.63 9.36
C LEU A 56 5.64 -7.90 9.42
N MET A 57 6.24 -8.99 9.91
CA MET A 57 5.54 -10.25 10.17
C MET A 57 5.58 -10.52 11.66
N LEU A 58 4.42 -10.81 12.25
CA LEU A 58 4.29 -11.19 13.65
C LEU A 58 3.57 -12.52 13.74
N ASN A 59 4.07 -13.40 14.58
CA ASN A 59 3.47 -14.67 14.94
C ASN A 59 3.19 -14.69 16.45
N LYS A 60 2.21 -15.49 16.86
CA LYS A 60 2.02 -15.80 18.27
C LYS A 60 3.29 -16.47 18.83
N GLY A 61 3.72 -16.02 20.01
CA GLY A 61 4.95 -16.48 20.68
C GLY A 61 6.23 -15.75 20.26
N ASP A 62 6.15 -14.79 19.33
CA ASP A 62 7.32 -13.95 19.01
C ASP A 62 7.60 -12.97 20.16
N THR A 63 8.88 -12.73 20.45
CA THR A 63 9.31 -11.65 21.35
C THR A 63 9.19 -10.30 20.63
N LEU A 64 8.53 -9.33 21.26
CA LEU A 64 8.25 -8.01 20.72
C LEU A 64 8.59 -6.91 21.74
N ASP A 65 9.68 -6.20 21.47
CA ASP A 65 9.96 -4.92 22.13
C ASP A 65 8.97 -3.87 21.63
N ARG A 66 8.08 -3.44 22.53
CA ARG A 66 7.01 -2.48 22.27
C ARG A 66 7.52 -1.14 21.75
N ASP A 67 8.61 -0.63 22.31
CA ASP A 67 9.16 0.67 21.93
C ASP A 67 9.83 0.61 20.57
N GLN A 68 10.55 -0.48 20.28
CA GLN A 68 11.11 -0.70 18.96
C GLN A 68 10.00 -0.93 17.92
N PHE A 69 8.97 -1.70 18.26
CA PHE A 69 7.84 -1.96 17.37
C PHE A 69 7.07 -0.67 17.04
N ARG A 70 6.82 0.19 18.03
CA ARG A 70 6.25 1.53 17.81
C ARG A 70 7.09 2.34 16.83
N ARG A 71 8.41 2.43 17.04
CA ARG A 71 9.31 3.15 16.13
C ARG A 71 9.26 2.60 14.71
N ASN A 72 9.20 1.28 14.57
CA ASN A 72 9.10 0.63 13.26
C ASN A 72 7.78 0.96 12.55
N LEU A 73 6.66 0.97 13.28
CA LEU A 73 5.35 1.37 12.74
C LEU A 73 5.34 2.83 12.30
N GLU A 74 5.86 3.75 13.12
CA GLU A 74 5.99 5.17 12.78
C GLU A 74 6.85 5.38 11.52
N GLN A 75 7.98 4.66 11.41
CA GLN A 75 8.83 4.69 10.21
C GLN A 75 8.15 4.08 8.98
N ALA A 76 7.30 3.08 9.16
CA ALA A 76 6.45 2.52 8.11
C ALA A 76 5.27 3.43 7.73
N GLY A 77 5.11 4.58 8.41
CA GLY A 77 4.12 5.61 8.11
C GLY A 77 2.80 5.48 8.87
N TYR A 78 2.72 4.60 9.88
CA TYR A 78 1.52 4.46 10.70
C TYR A 78 1.37 5.64 11.68
N LEU A 79 0.13 6.01 11.94
CA LEU A 79 -0.22 7.09 12.86
C LEU A 79 -0.54 6.53 14.25
N HIS A 80 0.17 7.03 15.26
CA HIS A 80 -0.13 6.72 16.65
C HIS A 80 -1.34 7.54 17.12
N VAL A 81 -2.42 6.84 17.47
CA VAL A 81 -3.70 7.42 17.91
C VAL A 81 -4.11 6.85 19.26
N SER A 82 -5.00 7.54 19.96
CA SER A 82 -5.57 7.01 21.20
C SER A 82 -6.45 5.80 20.94
N GLN A 83 -7.24 5.82 19.86
CA GLN A 83 -8.18 4.76 19.45
C GLN A 83 -8.11 4.57 17.94
N VAL A 84 -7.97 3.31 17.53
CA VAL A 84 -7.86 2.92 16.11
C VAL A 84 -9.25 2.85 15.48
N MET A 85 -9.44 3.59 14.39
CA MET A 85 -10.68 3.65 13.64
C MET A 85 -10.49 3.33 12.15
N SER A 86 -9.34 3.70 11.58
CA SER A 86 -9.06 3.61 10.15
C SER A 86 -7.75 2.87 9.86
N HIS A 87 -7.57 2.44 8.61
CA HIS A 87 -6.30 1.89 8.13
C HIS A 87 -5.13 2.85 8.39
N SER A 88 -3.94 2.30 8.60
CA SER A 88 -2.71 3.04 8.91
C SER A 88 -2.68 3.67 10.30
N GLU A 89 -3.59 3.31 11.20
CA GLU A 89 -3.59 3.75 12.59
C GLU A 89 -3.17 2.63 13.54
N PHE A 90 -2.55 3.01 14.65
CA PHE A 90 -2.24 2.09 15.74
C PHE A 90 -2.33 2.79 17.10
N SER A 91 -2.56 2.02 18.15
CA SER A 91 -2.53 2.50 19.53
C SER A 91 -1.79 1.51 20.42
N VAL A 92 -1.10 2.02 21.44
CA VAL A 92 -0.39 1.21 22.44
C VAL A 92 -0.94 1.54 23.82
N ARG A 93 -1.52 0.55 24.49
CA ARG A 93 -2.16 0.69 25.81
C ARG A 93 -1.68 -0.42 26.73
N GLY A 94 -0.63 -0.14 27.52
CA GLY A 94 -0.02 -1.15 28.38
C GLY A 94 0.48 -2.34 27.55
N SER A 95 -0.05 -3.53 27.82
CA SER A 95 0.25 -4.77 27.10
C SER A 95 -0.55 -4.97 25.81
N ILE A 96 -1.47 -4.07 25.47
CA ILE A 96 -2.33 -4.20 24.29
C ILE A 96 -1.85 -3.26 23.19
N ILE A 97 -1.73 -3.79 21.98
CA ILE A 97 -1.46 -3.02 20.78
C ILE A 97 -2.59 -3.24 19.78
N ASP A 98 -3.34 -2.18 19.49
CA ASP A 98 -4.34 -2.19 18.43
C ASP A 98 -3.72 -1.62 17.16
N LEU A 99 -3.94 -2.27 16.03
CA LEU A 99 -3.32 -1.91 14.76
C LEU A 99 -4.26 -2.21 13.60
N PHE A 100 -4.43 -1.25 12.70
CA PHE A 100 -5.16 -1.46 11.45
C PHE A 100 -4.20 -1.44 10.25
N PRO A 101 -3.68 -2.60 9.81
CA PRO A 101 -2.69 -2.64 8.76
C PRO A 101 -3.24 -2.30 7.39
N MET A 102 -2.41 -1.64 6.60
CA MET A 102 -2.64 -1.54 5.17
C MET A 102 -2.63 -2.94 4.53
N GLY A 103 -3.63 -3.22 3.70
CA GLY A 103 -3.80 -4.50 3.00
C GLY A 103 -4.66 -5.54 3.72
N SER A 104 -5.04 -5.32 4.98
CA SER A 104 -6.05 -6.13 5.69
C SER A 104 -7.42 -5.48 5.68
N ASP A 105 -8.47 -6.29 5.53
CA ASP A 105 -9.85 -5.81 5.60
C ASP A 105 -10.31 -5.58 7.06
N GLN A 106 -9.60 -6.16 8.04
CA GLN A 106 -9.93 -6.08 9.46
C GLN A 106 -8.70 -5.67 10.29
N PRO A 107 -8.89 -4.95 11.41
CA PRO A 107 -7.81 -4.58 12.31
C PRO A 107 -7.48 -5.72 13.29
N PHE A 108 -6.33 -5.62 13.94
CA PHE A 108 -5.81 -6.61 14.87
C PHE A 108 -5.54 -6.00 16.23
N ARG A 109 -5.83 -6.77 17.27
CA ARG A 109 -5.43 -6.54 18.65
C ARG A 109 -4.36 -7.57 19.02
N ILE A 110 -3.21 -7.09 19.47
CA ILE A 110 -2.09 -7.90 19.92
C ILE A 110 -2.01 -7.75 21.43
N ASP A 111 -2.21 -8.85 22.13
CA ASP A 111 -2.06 -8.94 23.58
C ASP A 111 -0.66 -9.49 23.90
N LEU A 112 0.10 -8.71 24.68
CA LEU A 112 1.43 -9.07 25.14
C LEU A 112 1.39 -9.61 26.57
N PHE A 113 2.22 -10.61 26.85
CA PHE A 113 2.57 -11.02 28.20
C PHE A 113 4.06 -10.74 28.40
N ASP A 114 4.37 -9.70 29.17
CA ASP A 114 5.70 -9.11 29.26
C ASP A 114 6.21 -8.63 27.87
N ASP A 115 7.21 -9.29 27.30
CA ASP A 115 7.77 -9.03 25.98
C ASP A 115 7.37 -10.10 24.94
N GLU A 116 6.47 -11.03 25.25
CA GLU A 116 6.02 -12.08 24.33
C GLU A 116 4.59 -11.83 23.82
N ILE A 117 4.34 -12.13 22.54
CA ILE A 117 2.99 -12.11 21.95
C ILE A 117 2.18 -13.31 22.44
N ASP A 118 1.29 -13.08 23.41
CA ASP A 118 0.38 -14.12 23.92
C ASP A 118 -0.75 -14.43 22.93
N SER A 119 -1.42 -13.40 22.41
CA SER A 119 -2.50 -13.61 21.44
C SER A 119 -2.63 -12.48 20.43
N ILE A 120 -2.99 -12.84 19.20
CA ILE A 120 -3.35 -11.89 18.15
C ILE A 120 -4.79 -12.19 17.76
N ARG A 121 -5.65 -11.18 17.76
CA ARG A 121 -7.08 -11.33 17.48
C ARG A 121 -7.54 -10.26 16.52
N TYR A 122 -8.58 -10.55 15.74
CA TYR A 122 -9.33 -9.48 15.11
C TYR A 122 -10.06 -8.67 16.18
N PHE A 123 -10.33 -7.40 15.91
CA PHE A 123 -11.30 -6.64 16.71
C PHE A 123 -12.16 -5.77 15.81
N ASP A 124 -13.29 -5.32 16.35
CA ASP A 124 -14.20 -4.43 15.64
C ASP A 124 -13.96 -2.98 16.08
N THR A 125 -13.74 -2.06 15.14
CA THR A 125 -13.38 -0.67 15.45
C THR A 125 -14.54 0.13 16.06
N GLU A 126 -15.79 -0.26 15.83
CA GLU A 126 -16.96 0.44 16.37
C GLU A 126 -17.26 -0.01 17.80
N THR A 127 -17.31 -1.32 18.01
CA THR A 127 -17.65 -1.92 19.31
C THR A 127 -16.43 -2.08 20.23
N GLN A 128 -15.21 -1.99 19.69
CA GLN A 128 -13.93 -2.18 20.38
C GLN A 128 -13.77 -3.57 21.03
N ARG A 129 -14.53 -4.56 20.54
CA ARG A 129 -14.52 -5.93 21.04
C ARG A 129 -13.63 -6.83 20.20
N SER A 130 -12.88 -7.70 20.88
CA SER A 130 -12.06 -8.72 20.23
C SER A 130 -12.94 -9.85 19.68
N GLY A 131 -12.56 -10.37 18.51
CA GLY A 131 -13.18 -11.49 17.84
C GLY A 131 -12.25 -12.71 17.79
N GLU A 132 -12.19 -13.34 16.62
CA GLU A 132 -11.43 -14.57 16.40
C GLU A 132 -9.91 -14.37 16.52
N ALA A 133 -9.22 -15.41 16.99
CA ALA A 133 -7.77 -15.42 17.11
C ALA A 133 -7.08 -15.83 15.80
N VAL A 134 -5.90 -15.27 15.57
CA VAL A 134 -5.03 -15.58 14.43
C VAL A 134 -3.62 -15.89 14.92
N ASN A 135 -2.94 -16.81 14.24
CA ASN A 135 -1.59 -17.21 14.63
C ASN A 135 -0.50 -16.33 14.02
N LYS A 136 -0.80 -15.66 12.92
CA LYS A 136 0.17 -14.87 12.15
C LYS A 136 -0.50 -13.71 11.46
N ILE A 137 0.15 -12.55 11.49
CA ILE A 137 -0.24 -11.38 10.72
C ILE A 137 0.93 -10.85 9.89
N ARG A 138 0.59 -10.17 8.80
CA ARG A 138 1.53 -9.49 7.92
C ARG A 138 1.09 -8.05 7.77
N LEU A 139 1.97 -7.12 8.07
CA LEU A 139 1.70 -5.69 8.09
C LEU A 139 2.46 -5.08 6.92
N LEU A 140 1.73 -4.44 6.01
CA LEU A 140 2.32 -3.67 4.91
C LEU A 140 2.63 -2.25 5.41
N PRO A 141 3.56 -1.52 4.79
CA PRO A 141 3.75 -0.11 5.10
C PRO A 141 2.46 0.69 4.87
N ALA A 142 2.28 1.74 5.66
CA ALA A 142 1.11 2.62 5.58
C ALA A 142 1.05 3.41 4.27
N ARG A 143 2.21 3.65 3.64
CA ARG A 143 2.35 4.45 2.42
C ARG A 143 3.08 3.69 1.31
N GLU A 144 2.95 4.22 0.10
CA GLU A 144 3.63 3.69 -1.10
C GLU A 144 5.07 4.19 -1.26
N PHE A 145 5.56 4.99 -0.32
CA PHE A 145 6.88 5.59 -0.38
C PHE A 145 7.44 5.78 1.02
N PRO A 146 8.78 5.76 1.16
CA PRO A 146 9.43 5.94 2.44
C PRO A 146 9.23 7.35 2.98
N THR A 147 8.97 7.44 4.29
CA THR A 147 8.77 8.70 5.02
C THR A 147 9.77 8.86 6.18
N ASP A 148 10.84 8.07 6.17
CA ASP A 148 11.94 8.21 7.10
C ASP A 148 12.78 9.45 6.78
N LYS A 149 13.65 9.85 7.73
CA LYS A 149 14.47 11.06 7.61
C LYS A 149 15.36 11.04 6.36
N GLU A 150 15.84 9.85 5.98
CA GLU A 150 16.64 9.63 4.78
C GLU A 150 15.82 9.94 3.52
N ALA A 151 14.59 9.43 3.42
CA ALA A 151 13.71 9.71 2.29
C ALA A 151 13.27 11.18 2.22
N ILE A 152 13.03 11.83 3.36
CA ILE A 152 12.73 13.28 3.38
C ILE A 152 13.94 14.09 2.88
N THR A 153 15.15 13.71 3.29
CA THR A 153 16.38 14.37 2.82
C THR A 153 16.56 14.19 1.33
N LEU A 154 16.35 12.96 0.82
CA LEU A 154 16.42 12.67 -0.60
C LEU A 154 15.36 13.43 -1.40
N PHE A 155 14.13 13.46 -0.90
CA PHE A 155 13.04 14.23 -1.48
C PHE A 155 13.43 15.69 -1.63
N ARG A 156 13.97 16.30 -0.57
CA ARG A 156 14.39 17.70 -0.61
C ARG A 156 15.44 17.95 -1.68
N GLN A 157 16.45 17.09 -1.78
CA GLN A 157 17.48 17.20 -2.80
C GLN A 157 16.88 17.10 -4.21
N GLN A 158 16.16 16.01 -4.50
CA GLN A 158 15.62 15.79 -5.85
C GLN A 158 14.53 16.79 -6.23
N PHE A 159 13.77 17.31 -5.26
CA PHE A 159 12.76 18.33 -5.51
C PHE A 159 13.43 19.63 -5.96
N LEU A 160 14.49 20.07 -5.27
CA LEU A 160 15.22 21.30 -5.58
C LEU A 160 16.00 21.23 -6.90
N GLU A 161 16.37 20.03 -7.36
CA GLU A 161 16.98 19.83 -8.69
C GLU A 161 16.01 20.13 -9.84
N LYS A 162 14.69 20.04 -9.61
CA LYS A 162 13.66 20.21 -10.66
C LYS A 162 12.74 21.40 -10.48
N PHE A 163 12.56 21.85 -9.25
CA PHE A 163 11.62 22.89 -8.89
C PHE A 163 12.32 23.91 -7.99
N ASP A 164 11.93 25.18 -8.11
CA ASP A 164 12.40 26.21 -7.20
C ASP A 164 11.79 26.02 -5.80
N ALA A 165 12.59 26.31 -4.77
CA ALA A 165 12.16 26.23 -3.38
C ALA A 165 11.09 27.28 -3.08
N ASN A 166 9.82 26.88 -3.03
CA ASN A 166 8.79 27.72 -2.46
C ASN A 166 8.80 27.57 -0.93
N ASN A 167 9.27 28.59 -0.21
CA ASN A 167 9.35 28.60 1.25
C ASN A 167 8.03 28.92 1.96
N ALA A 168 6.93 29.14 1.22
CA ALA A 168 5.61 29.26 1.81
C ALA A 168 5.32 28.04 2.70
N SER A 169 4.76 28.27 3.89
CA SER A 169 4.45 27.20 4.85
C SER A 169 3.51 26.14 4.29
N GLU A 170 2.67 26.52 3.33
CA GLU A 170 1.69 25.66 2.65
C GLU A 170 2.31 24.85 1.51
N SER A 171 3.55 25.15 1.09
CA SER A 171 4.18 24.41 0.00
C SER A 171 4.41 22.96 0.38
N VAL A 172 4.26 22.05 -0.60
CA VAL A 172 4.56 20.63 -0.42
C VAL A 172 5.99 20.44 0.11
N PHE A 173 6.93 21.24 -0.40
CA PHE A 173 8.33 21.21 0.04
C PHE A 173 8.48 21.52 1.53
N SER A 174 7.85 22.59 2.03
CA SER A 174 7.92 22.99 3.44
C SER A 174 7.25 21.98 4.37
N GLN A 175 6.10 21.45 3.98
CA GLN A 175 5.37 20.46 4.77
C GLN A 175 6.13 19.14 4.87
N VAL A 176 6.58 18.59 3.73
CA VAL A 176 7.36 17.33 3.70
C VAL A 176 8.68 17.49 4.45
N SER A 177 9.32 18.66 4.35
CA SER A 177 10.51 19.00 5.11
C SER A 177 10.31 18.98 6.63
N LYS A 178 9.10 19.27 7.11
CA LYS A 178 8.71 19.18 8.52
C LYS A 178 8.24 17.77 8.92
N GLY A 179 8.27 16.82 7.99
CA GLY A 179 7.74 15.46 8.20
C GLY A 179 6.22 15.35 8.08
N THR A 180 5.53 16.44 7.71
CA THR A 180 4.10 16.42 7.44
C THR A 180 3.86 16.05 5.98
N MET A 181 3.00 15.09 5.73
CA MET A 181 2.69 14.65 4.37
C MET A 181 1.34 15.24 3.95
N PRO A 182 1.32 16.30 3.13
CA PRO A 182 0.07 16.92 2.68
C PRO A 182 -0.69 16.01 1.72
N SER A 183 -1.99 16.28 1.54
CA SER A 183 -2.78 15.66 0.48
C SER A 183 -2.17 15.97 -0.89
N GLY A 184 -2.04 14.96 -1.75
CA GLY A 184 -1.44 15.11 -3.09
C GLY A 184 0.09 14.94 -3.11
N VAL A 185 0.73 14.66 -1.97
CA VAL A 185 2.16 14.29 -1.92
C VAL A 185 2.47 13.06 -2.78
N GLU A 186 1.47 12.22 -3.06
CA GLU A 186 1.56 11.00 -3.88
C GLU A 186 1.99 11.30 -5.32
N TYR A 187 1.70 12.49 -5.86
CA TYR A 187 2.18 12.90 -7.18
C TYR A 187 3.70 13.07 -7.23
N TYR A 188 4.32 13.29 -6.07
CA TYR A 188 5.75 13.45 -5.91
C TYR A 188 6.46 12.16 -5.46
N LEU A 189 5.77 11.02 -5.48
CA LEU A 189 6.32 9.70 -5.15
C LEU A 189 7.70 9.42 -5.78
N PRO A 190 7.99 9.80 -7.05
CA PRO A 190 9.30 9.56 -7.65
C PRO A 190 10.48 10.19 -6.93
N TYR A 191 10.26 11.25 -6.16
CA TYR A 191 11.32 12.01 -5.50
C TYR A 191 11.72 11.42 -4.14
N PHE A 192 10.93 10.49 -3.61
CA PHE A 192 11.26 9.76 -2.37
C PHE A 192 12.17 8.55 -2.61
N SER A 193 12.59 8.26 -3.85
CA SER A 193 13.45 7.13 -4.17
C SER A 193 14.38 7.40 -5.35
N ASN A 194 15.60 6.88 -5.31
CA ASN A 194 16.55 6.94 -6.43
C ASN A 194 16.17 6.01 -7.60
N LYS A 195 15.33 4.99 -7.36
CA LYS A 195 14.90 4.02 -8.36
C LYS A 195 13.37 3.92 -8.40
N PRO A 196 12.66 4.96 -8.87
CA PRO A 196 11.22 4.86 -9.04
C PRO A 196 10.93 3.81 -10.12
N ARG A 197 10.43 2.64 -9.72
CA ARG A 197 9.98 1.63 -10.67
C ARG A 197 8.70 2.14 -11.35
N ARG A 198 8.71 2.15 -12.68
CA ARG A 198 7.45 2.19 -13.44
C ARG A 198 6.65 0.95 -13.04
N CYS A 199 5.33 0.96 -13.21
CA CYS A 199 4.56 -0.27 -13.25
C CYS A 199 4.91 -1.09 -14.51
N SER A 200 6.21 -1.30 -14.77
CA SER A 200 6.68 -2.48 -15.47
C SER A 200 6.42 -3.60 -14.48
N ILE A 201 5.21 -4.14 -14.51
CA ILE A 201 4.96 -5.52 -14.12
C ILE A 201 6.13 -6.25 -14.77
N THR A 202 7.10 -6.68 -13.96
CA THR A 202 8.14 -7.54 -14.49
C THR A 202 7.38 -8.81 -14.74
N PHE A 203 6.87 -8.96 -15.97
CA PHE A 203 6.23 -10.18 -16.44
C PHE A 203 7.27 -11.25 -16.19
N THR A 204 7.15 -11.97 -15.07
CA THR A 204 7.75 -13.27 -14.98
C THR A 204 7.14 -14.07 -16.13
N GLN A 205 7.96 -14.90 -16.78
CA GLN A 205 7.76 -15.48 -18.12
C GLN A 205 6.45 -16.26 -18.36
N LYS A 206 5.50 -16.26 -17.41
CA LYS A 206 4.21 -16.96 -17.44
C LYS A 206 2.97 -16.06 -17.37
N ALA A 207 3.10 -14.73 -17.36
CA ALA A 207 1.93 -13.86 -17.34
C ALA A 207 1.46 -13.52 -18.77
N CYS A 208 0.17 -13.74 -19.05
CA CYS A 208 -0.43 -13.47 -20.36
C CYS A 208 -1.19 -12.12 -20.30
N CYS A 209 -0.74 -11.14 -21.09
CA CYS A 209 -1.42 -9.85 -21.22
C CYS A 209 -2.60 -9.93 -22.19
N TYR A 210 -3.75 -9.43 -21.78
CA TYR A 210 -4.86 -9.14 -22.70
C TYR A 210 -5.16 -7.64 -22.65
N PHE A 211 -4.93 -6.93 -23.75
CA PHE A 211 -5.30 -5.54 -23.89
C PHE A 211 -6.67 -5.43 -24.54
N THR A 212 -7.68 -5.04 -23.77
CA THR A 212 -8.98 -4.66 -24.33
C THR A 212 -8.97 -3.17 -24.68
N ALA A 213 -8.88 -2.86 -25.97
CA ALA A 213 -9.07 -1.50 -26.46
C ALA A 213 -10.53 -1.35 -26.90
N MET A 214 -11.31 -0.56 -26.17
CA MET A 214 -12.58 -0.05 -26.68
C MET A 214 -12.26 0.97 -27.77
N CYS A 215 -12.12 0.54 -29.02
CA CYS A 215 -12.26 1.43 -30.14
C CYS A 215 -13.70 1.95 -30.11
N LYS A 216 -13.90 3.22 -29.71
CA LYS A 216 -15.13 3.93 -30.04
C LYS A 216 -15.14 4.05 -31.57
N THR A 217 -15.80 3.12 -32.24
CA THR A 217 -16.22 3.34 -33.62
C THR A 217 -17.14 4.57 -33.60
N PRO A 218 -16.92 5.59 -34.45
CA PRO A 218 -17.87 6.67 -34.58
C PRO A 218 -19.22 6.05 -34.98
N ALA A 219 -20.26 6.40 -34.22
CA ALA A 219 -21.60 5.86 -34.44
C ALA A 219 -22.09 6.27 -35.84
N SER A 220 -22.02 5.33 -36.79
CA SER A 220 -22.81 5.37 -38.01
C SER A 220 -23.41 3.98 -38.25
N SER A 221 -24.75 3.96 -38.21
CA SER A 221 -25.69 2.93 -38.68
C SER A 221 -25.52 1.47 -38.24
N SER A 222 -26.42 1.07 -37.32
CA SER A 222 -27.17 -0.20 -37.26
C SER A 222 -26.45 -1.52 -37.62
N GLY A 223 -25.96 -2.22 -36.59
CA GLY A 223 -25.61 -3.65 -36.63
C GLY A 223 -25.09 -4.12 -35.26
N PRO A 224 -25.28 -5.40 -34.87
CA PRO A 224 -24.83 -5.88 -33.56
C PRO A 224 -23.31 -5.80 -33.49
N THR A 225 -22.82 -5.11 -32.46
CA THR A 225 -21.40 -4.85 -32.24
C THR A 225 -20.69 -6.16 -31.90
N SER A 226 -20.12 -6.83 -32.90
CA SER A 226 -19.24 -7.99 -32.71
C SER A 226 -17.98 -7.55 -31.97
N ARG A 227 -17.84 -8.01 -30.72
CA ARG A 227 -16.64 -7.78 -29.89
C ARG A 227 -15.52 -8.69 -30.37
N THR A 228 -14.63 -8.17 -31.20
CA THR A 228 -13.43 -8.93 -31.60
C THR A 228 -12.32 -8.68 -30.58
N LEU A 229 -12.04 -9.70 -29.75
CA LEU A 229 -10.83 -9.73 -28.92
C LEU A 229 -9.63 -9.88 -29.85
N ARG A 230 -8.78 -8.85 -29.97
CA ARG A 230 -7.48 -8.99 -30.63
C ARG A 230 -6.46 -9.42 -29.59
N THR A 231 -6.00 -10.66 -29.68
CA THR A 231 -4.89 -11.18 -28.90
C THR A 231 -3.60 -10.54 -29.40
N VAL A 232 -2.93 -9.76 -28.55
CA VAL A 232 -1.55 -9.35 -28.78
C VAL A 232 -0.72 -10.09 -27.73
N SER A 233 -0.12 -11.19 -28.15
CA SER A 233 0.90 -11.89 -27.36
C SER A 233 2.18 -11.04 -27.41
N LEU A 234 2.67 -10.61 -26.25
CA LEU A 234 4.01 -10.05 -26.08
C LEU A 234 4.97 -11.15 -25.66
#